data_AF-A0A961K7D1-F1
#
_entry.id   AF-A0A961K7D1-F1
#
_cell.length_a   1.000
_cell.length_b   1.000
_cell.length_c   1.000
_cell.angle_alpha   90.00
_cell.angle_beta   90.00
_cell.angle_gamma   90.00
#
_symmetry.space_group_name_H-M   'P 1'
#
loop_
_entity.id
_entity.type
_entity.pdbx_description
1 polymer ?
#
loop_
_entity_poly.entity_id
_entity_poly.type
_entity_poly.pdbx_seq_one_letter_code
_entity_poly.pdbx_strand_id
1 'polypeptide(L)'
;MKTLIGAVSALTLTVAMAGAATAACDDGEIVIKFSHVTNTDKHPKGIAANLFMERVNDEMNGVACMEVYPNSTLYNDDQVLEAMLQGDVQFAAPSLSKFETFTKVYRIFDLPFMFKNMDAVEAFQQSETGQAMKDAMARRGLQGLAFWHNGLKQFSANKPLVMPEDAAGLKFRVQPSDVLVAQMEALDASPQPMAFSEVYGALQTGV
;
A
#
# COMPACT_ATOMS: atom_id res chain seq x y z
N MET A 1 -17.66 29.34 63.22
CA MET A 1 -17.43 29.79 61.83
C MET A 1 -17.54 28.58 60.92
N LYS A 2 -18.52 28.57 60.01
CA LYS A 2 -18.84 27.46 59.11
C LYS A 2 -17.90 27.53 57.90
N THR A 3 -17.12 26.48 57.64
CA THR A 3 -16.35 26.34 56.39
C THR A 3 -17.16 25.52 55.39
N LEU A 4 -17.45 26.15 54.25
CA LEU A 4 -18.18 25.59 53.11
C LEU A 4 -17.29 24.61 52.33
N ILE A 5 -17.83 23.41 52.05
CA ILE A 5 -17.27 22.46 51.09
C ILE A 5 -17.93 22.78 49.74
N GLY A 6 -17.17 23.42 48.84
CA GLY A 6 -17.58 23.64 47.45
C GLY A 6 -17.09 22.48 46.59
N ALA A 7 -18.02 21.70 46.04
CA ALA A 7 -17.74 20.68 45.05
C ALA A 7 -17.44 21.34 43.70
N VAL A 8 -16.24 21.14 43.17
CA VAL A 8 -15.87 21.54 41.81
C VAL A 8 -16.14 20.34 40.90
N SER A 9 -17.24 20.41 40.14
CA SER A 9 -17.54 19.46 39.07
C SER A 9 -16.59 19.71 37.91
N ALA A 10 -15.67 18.79 37.65
CA ALA A 10 -14.80 18.82 36.48
C ALA A 10 -15.62 18.44 35.23
N LEU A 11 -15.86 19.42 34.36
CA LEU A 11 -16.45 19.22 33.05
C LEU A 11 -15.34 18.77 32.09
N THR A 12 -15.18 17.47 31.87
CA THR A 12 -14.23 16.96 30.87
C THR A 12 -14.79 17.20 29.47
N LEU A 13 -14.24 18.20 28.80
CA LEU A 13 -14.48 18.50 27.39
C LEU A 13 -13.71 17.47 26.54
N THR A 14 -14.34 16.37 26.16
CA THR A 14 -13.80 15.45 25.16
C THR A 14 -13.82 16.12 23.79
N VAL A 15 -12.65 16.60 23.36
CA VAL A 15 -12.40 16.99 21.98
C VAL A 15 -12.46 15.72 21.13
N ALA A 16 -13.56 15.54 20.39
CA ALA A 16 -13.65 14.53 19.36
C ALA A 16 -12.68 14.91 18.24
N MET A 17 -11.47 14.36 18.29
CA MET A 17 -10.53 14.40 17.18
C MET A 17 -11.17 13.58 16.06
N ALA A 18 -11.53 14.23 14.95
CA ALA A 18 -11.89 13.56 13.71
C ALA A 18 -10.62 12.90 13.11
N GLY A 19 -10.19 11.81 13.74
CA GLY A 19 -9.31 10.81 13.15
C GLY A 19 -10.15 9.83 12.35
N ALA A 20 -9.59 9.30 11.26
CA ALA A 20 -10.21 8.30 10.41
C ALA A 20 -11.03 7.28 11.22
N ALA A 21 -12.28 7.04 10.83
CA ALA A 21 -13.15 6.10 11.51
C ALA A 21 -12.52 4.70 11.44
N THR A 22 -11.83 4.29 12.50
CA THR A 22 -11.67 2.89 12.84
C THR A 22 -13.07 2.42 13.22
N ALA A 23 -13.71 1.59 12.40
CA ALA A 23 -14.90 0.87 12.85
C ALA A 23 -14.51 0.14 14.14
N ALA A 24 -15.24 0.40 15.22
CA ALA A 24 -15.06 -0.37 16.45
C ALA A 24 -15.80 -1.69 16.23
N CYS A 25 -15.05 -2.75 16.00
CA CYS A 25 -15.63 -4.09 15.87
C CYS A 25 -16.31 -4.49 17.19
N ASP A 26 -17.45 -5.15 17.08
CA ASP A 26 -18.23 -5.57 18.24
C ASP A 26 -17.59 -6.79 18.92
N ASP A 27 -17.84 -6.92 20.22
CA ASP A 27 -17.36 -8.06 21.01
C ASP A 27 -17.85 -9.38 20.41
N GLY A 28 -16.92 -10.26 20.05
CA GLY A 28 -17.20 -11.59 19.49
C GLY A 28 -17.09 -11.69 17.97
N GLU A 29 -16.91 -10.57 17.26
CA GLU A 29 -16.64 -10.57 15.82
C GLU A 29 -15.21 -11.01 15.49
N ILE A 30 -15.02 -11.60 14.31
CA ILE A 30 -13.69 -11.84 13.75
C ILE A 30 -13.15 -10.50 13.22
N VAL A 31 -12.09 -9.99 13.83
CA VAL A 31 -11.40 -8.78 13.37
C VAL A 31 -10.50 -9.10 12.18
N ILE A 32 -10.71 -8.39 11.07
CA ILE A 32 -9.96 -8.51 9.83
C ILE A 32 -9.21 -7.20 9.58
N LYS A 33 -7.88 -7.22 9.70
CA LYS A 33 -7.06 -6.03 9.45
C LYS A 33 -6.62 -5.96 8.00
N PHE A 34 -6.81 -4.80 7.37
CA PHE A 34 -6.36 -4.50 6.01
C PHE A 34 -5.32 -3.37 6.03
N SER A 35 -4.05 -3.66 5.77
CA SER A 35 -2.98 -2.66 5.79
C SER A 35 -2.57 -2.19 4.38
N HIS A 36 -2.42 -0.88 4.19
CA HIS A 36 -1.86 -0.31 2.97
C HIS A 36 -1.13 1.02 3.18
N VAL A 37 -0.24 1.37 2.24
CA VAL A 37 0.69 2.51 2.35
C VAL A 37 0.17 3.85 1.83
N THR A 38 -1.07 3.91 1.35
CA THR A 38 -1.60 5.09 0.63
C THR A 38 -2.66 5.83 1.43
N ASN A 39 -3.00 7.06 1.03
CA ASN A 39 -4.16 7.76 1.57
C ASN A 39 -5.48 7.07 1.18
N THR A 40 -6.57 7.46 1.84
CA THR A 40 -7.90 6.82 1.75
C THR A 40 -8.86 7.47 0.77
N ASP A 41 -8.68 8.75 0.43
CA ASP A 41 -9.66 9.57 -0.29
C ASP A 41 -9.21 9.98 -1.70
N LYS A 42 -7.91 9.89 -2.01
CA LYS A 42 -7.33 10.38 -3.28
C LYS A 42 -6.57 9.32 -4.05
N HIS A 43 -6.33 8.15 -3.45
CA HIS A 43 -5.60 7.06 -4.08
C HIS A 43 -6.56 5.86 -4.29
N PRO A 44 -6.62 5.26 -5.49
CA PRO A 44 -7.58 4.20 -5.80
C PRO A 44 -7.52 3.02 -4.82
N LYS A 45 -6.32 2.60 -4.42
CA LYS A 45 -6.13 1.55 -3.38
C LYS A 45 -6.82 1.87 -2.05
N GLY A 46 -6.74 3.11 -1.56
CA GLY A 46 -7.36 3.48 -0.29
C GLY A 46 -8.89 3.56 -0.39
N ILE A 47 -9.39 4.10 -1.50
CA ILE A 47 -10.83 4.14 -1.78
C ILE A 47 -11.38 2.71 -1.86
N ALA A 48 -10.71 1.82 -2.58
CA ALA A 48 -11.11 0.42 -2.70
C ALA A 48 -11.08 -0.33 -1.36
N ALA A 49 -10.06 -0.09 -0.53
CA ALA A 49 -9.97 -0.69 0.81
C ALA A 49 -11.13 -0.24 1.71
N ASN A 50 -11.48 1.05 1.69
CA ASN A 50 -12.62 1.56 2.46
C ASN A 50 -13.96 1.00 1.98
N LEU A 51 -14.19 0.98 0.66
CA LEU A 51 -15.40 0.36 0.10
C LEU A 51 -15.49 -1.13 0.42
N PHE A 52 -14.35 -1.83 0.45
CA PHE A 52 -14.31 -3.23 0.86
C PHE A 52 -14.66 -3.40 2.34
N MET A 53 -14.11 -2.56 3.21
CA MET A 53 -14.44 -2.52 4.63
C MET A 53 -15.92 -2.26 4.88
N GLU A 54 -16.50 -1.25 4.24
CA GLU A 54 -17.94 -0.93 4.34
C GLU A 54 -18.78 -2.16 3.99
N ARG A 55 -18.48 -2.82 2.87
CA ARG A 55 -19.20 -4.04 2.47
C ARG A 55 -19.01 -5.20 3.43
N VAL A 56 -17.81 -5.44 3.93
CA VAL A 56 -17.59 -6.50 4.93
C VAL A 56 -18.39 -6.22 6.18
N ASN A 57 -18.33 -5.00 6.71
CA ASN A 57 -18.97 -4.66 7.97
C ASN A 57 -20.50 -4.67 7.84
N ASP A 58 -21.04 -4.27 6.68
CA ASP A 58 -22.47 -4.32 6.40
C ASP A 58 -22.97 -5.76 6.17
N GLU A 59 -22.28 -6.53 5.33
CA GLU A 59 -22.71 -7.87 4.91
C GLU A 59 -22.39 -8.97 5.96
N MET A 60 -21.41 -8.73 6.84
CA MET A 60 -20.92 -9.69 7.84
C MET A 60 -21.13 -9.24 9.29
N ASN A 61 -22.01 -8.27 9.51
CA ASN A 61 -22.33 -7.74 10.84
C ASN A 61 -22.66 -8.86 11.85
N GLY A 62 -22.00 -8.85 13.00
CA GLY A 62 -22.10 -9.86 14.06
C GLY A 62 -21.30 -11.13 13.79
N VAL A 63 -20.54 -11.19 12.69
CA VAL A 63 -19.67 -12.33 12.33
C VAL A 63 -18.23 -11.86 12.13
N ALA A 64 -18.02 -10.83 11.31
CA ALA A 64 -16.70 -10.31 11.02
C ALA A 64 -16.75 -8.79 10.80
N CYS A 65 -15.70 -8.12 11.25
CA CYS A 65 -15.51 -6.70 11.08
C CYS A 65 -14.11 -6.41 10.56
N MET A 66 -14.03 -5.57 9.55
CA MET A 66 -12.81 -5.12 8.93
C MET A 66 -12.38 -3.77 9.47
N GLU A 67 -11.07 -3.65 9.71
CA GLU A 67 -10.38 -2.41 10.06
C GLU A 67 -9.34 -2.09 8.99
N VAL A 68 -9.42 -0.90 8.38
CA VAL A 68 -8.46 -0.44 7.37
C VAL A 68 -7.40 0.46 8.00
N TYR A 69 -6.14 0.12 7.75
CA TYR A 69 -4.96 0.83 8.26
C TYR A 69 -4.18 1.46 7.08
N PRO A 70 -4.50 2.73 6.73
CA PRO A 70 -3.90 3.43 5.59
C PRO A 70 -2.54 4.05 5.94
N ASN A 71 -1.88 4.70 4.98
CA ASN A 71 -0.66 5.49 5.19
C ASN A 71 0.46 4.77 5.96
N SER A 72 0.52 3.44 5.87
CA SER A 72 1.47 2.63 6.63
C SER A 72 1.34 2.77 8.16
N THR A 73 0.15 3.09 8.69
CA THR A 73 -0.07 3.24 10.14
C THR A 73 0.07 1.92 10.90
N LEU A 74 -0.12 0.78 10.22
CA LEU A 74 0.10 -0.55 10.79
C LEU A 74 1.41 -1.18 10.27
N TYR A 75 1.51 -1.41 8.97
CA TYR A 75 2.73 -1.90 8.30
C TYR A 75 2.97 -1.17 6.99
N ASN A 76 4.24 -1.05 6.58
CA ASN A 76 4.59 -0.64 5.23
C ASN A 76 4.72 -1.86 4.28
N ASP A 77 4.89 -1.62 2.98
CA ASP A 77 4.99 -2.69 1.96
C ASP A 77 6.17 -3.66 2.20
N ASP A 78 7.24 -3.23 2.90
CA ASP A 78 8.43 -4.06 3.16
C ASP A 78 8.21 -5.02 4.35
N GLN A 79 7.27 -4.71 5.24
CA GLN A 79 6.97 -5.49 6.45
C GLN A 79 5.71 -6.35 6.29
N VAL A 80 4.73 -5.88 5.51
CA VAL A 80 3.35 -6.40 5.57
C VAL A 80 3.24 -7.86 5.15
N LEU A 81 4.07 -8.34 4.22
CA LEU A 81 4.02 -9.74 3.79
C LEU A 81 4.50 -10.71 4.87
N GLU A 82 5.48 -10.32 5.67
CA GLU A 82 5.92 -11.10 6.83
C GLU A 82 4.90 -11.06 7.97
N ALA A 83 4.30 -9.88 8.21
CA ALA A 83 3.22 -9.72 9.19
C ALA A 83 1.99 -10.57 8.82
N MET A 84 1.67 -10.69 7.53
CA MET A 84 0.61 -11.60 7.06
C MET A 84 0.92 -13.06 7.38
N LEU A 85 2.18 -13.50 7.21
CA LEU A 85 2.59 -14.87 7.54
C LEU A 85 2.57 -15.17 9.04
N GLN A 86 2.76 -14.14 9.87
CA GLN A 86 2.66 -14.23 11.33
C GLN A 86 1.21 -14.18 11.82
N GLY A 87 0.26 -13.78 10.96
CA GLY A 87 -1.16 -13.63 11.30
C GLY A 87 -1.51 -12.28 11.93
N ASP A 88 -0.59 -11.32 11.97
CA ASP A 88 -0.79 -10.01 12.58
C ASP A 88 -1.73 -9.10 11.77
N VAL A 89 -1.83 -9.35 10.45
CA VAL A 89 -2.69 -8.65 9.50
C VAL A 89 -3.23 -9.62 8.45
N GLN A 90 -4.51 -9.52 8.09
CA GLN A 90 -5.19 -10.53 7.27
C GLN A 90 -5.17 -10.17 5.78
N PHE A 91 -5.15 -8.87 5.45
CA PHE A 91 -5.13 -8.40 4.08
C PHE A 91 -4.13 -7.26 3.87
N ALA A 92 -3.55 -7.24 2.68
CA ALA A 92 -2.75 -6.13 2.18
C ALA A 92 -2.87 -6.04 0.65
N ALA A 93 -2.52 -4.89 0.09
CA ALA A 93 -2.40 -4.71 -1.35
C ALA A 93 -1.06 -4.04 -1.75
N PRO A 94 0.08 -4.73 -1.60
CA PRO A 94 1.39 -4.21 -2.01
C PRO A 94 1.52 -4.07 -3.54
N SER A 95 2.47 -3.24 -4.00
CA SER A 95 2.86 -3.22 -5.41
C SER A 95 3.40 -4.59 -5.84
N LEU A 96 3.14 -5.01 -7.09
CA LEU A 96 3.69 -6.26 -7.63
C LEU A 96 5.23 -6.28 -7.63
N SER A 97 5.86 -5.10 -7.64
CA SER A 97 7.31 -4.90 -7.50
C SER A 97 7.88 -5.30 -6.13
N LYS A 98 7.04 -5.45 -5.09
CA LYS A 98 7.47 -5.65 -3.70
C LYS A 98 7.57 -7.13 -3.28
N PHE A 99 7.33 -8.03 -4.22
CA PHE A 99 7.22 -9.46 -3.92
C PHE A 99 8.50 -10.25 -4.21
N GLU A 100 9.60 -9.63 -4.62
CA GLU A 100 10.77 -10.36 -5.14
C GLU A 100 11.40 -11.36 -4.15
N THR A 101 11.34 -11.06 -2.85
CA THR A 101 11.78 -11.97 -1.78
C THR A 101 10.93 -13.24 -1.69
N PHE A 102 9.67 -13.17 -2.14
CA PHE A 102 8.71 -14.27 -2.15
C PHE A 102 8.60 -14.93 -3.53
N THR A 103 8.55 -14.17 -4.62
CA THR A 103 8.44 -14.72 -5.97
C THR A 103 9.01 -13.78 -7.02
N LYS A 104 9.68 -14.35 -8.01
CA LYS A 104 10.19 -13.62 -9.17
C LYS A 104 9.17 -13.51 -10.31
N VAL A 105 8.06 -14.23 -10.23
CA VAL A 105 7.04 -14.29 -11.29
C VAL A 105 6.46 -12.91 -11.61
N TYR A 106 6.34 -12.04 -10.61
CA TYR A 106 5.80 -10.69 -10.77
C TYR A 106 6.75 -9.68 -11.40
N ARG A 107 8.03 -10.03 -11.64
CA ARG A 107 9.01 -9.14 -12.31
C ARG A 107 8.56 -8.67 -13.69
N ILE A 108 7.70 -9.43 -14.36
CA ILE A 108 7.11 -9.04 -15.65
C ILE A 108 6.41 -7.66 -15.58
N PHE A 109 5.83 -7.31 -14.44
CA PHE A 109 5.12 -6.03 -14.25
C PHE A 109 6.08 -4.85 -14.05
N ASP A 110 7.37 -5.10 -13.80
CA ASP A 110 8.39 -4.06 -13.70
C ASP A 110 9.18 -3.87 -14.99
N LEU A 111 9.08 -4.78 -15.95
CA LEU A 111 9.79 -4.67 -17.22
C LEU A 111 9.37 -3.39 -17.97
N PRO A 112 10.33 -2.54 -18.38
CA PRO A 112 10.01 -1.27 -19.03
C PRO A 112 9.33 -1.53 -20.37
N PHE A 113 8.25 -0.79 -20.63
CA PHE A 113 7.43 -0.88 -21.84
C PHE A 113 6.82 -2.26 -22.15
N MET A 114 6.76 -3.17 -21.16
CA MET A 114 6.14 -4.49 -21.31
C MET A 114 4.65 -4.41 -21.69
N PHE A 115 3.92 -3.45 -21.12
CA PHE A 115 2.51 -3.22 -21.41
C PHE A 115 2.30 -1.85 -22.05
N LYS A 116 1.67 -1.83 -23.22
CA LYS A 116 1.42 -0.59 -23.98
C LYS A 116 0.37 0.34 -23.36
N ASN A 117 -0.59 -0.22 -22.62
CA ASN A 117 -1.71 0.49 -22.01
C ASN A 117 -2.36 -0.38 -20.91
N MET A 118 -3.31 0.19 -20.15
CA MET A 118 -4.01 -0.53 -19.09
C MET A 118 -4.88 -1.67 -19.61
N ASP A 119 -5.44 -1.58 -20.82
CA ASP A 119 -6.20 -2.69 -21.43
C ASP A 119 -5.32 -3.93 -21.65
N ALA A 120 -4.05 -3.74 -22.03
CA ALA A 120 -3.09 -4.83 -22.16
C ALA A 120 -2.72 -5.43 -20.80
N VAL A 121 -2.62 -4.61 -19.74
CA VAL A 121 -2.41 -5.09 -18.37
C VAL A 121 -3.59 -5.95 -17.92
N GLU A 122 -4.81 -5.45 -18.10
CA GLU A 122 -6.05 -6.16 -17.77
C GLU A 122 -6.16 -7.48 -18.54
N ALA A 123 -5.99 -7.45 -19.86
CA ALA A 123 -6.07 -8.66 -20.69
C ALA A 123 -5.05 -9.73 -20.25
N PHE A 124 -3.84 -9.31 -19.88
CA PHE A 124 -2.84 -10.24 -19.34
C PHE A 124 -3.26 -10.80 -17.98
N GLN A 125 -3.68 -9.94 -17.04
CA GLN A 125 -4.11 -10.37 -15.70
C GLN A 125 -5.35 -11.29 -15.75
N GLN A 126 -6.25 -11.10 -16.72
CA GLN A 126 -7.41 -11.96 -16.94
C GLN A 126 -7.10 -13.27 -17.68
N SER A 127 -5.95 -13.37 -18.36
CA SER A 127 -5.53 -14.60 -19.03
C SER A 127 -5.32 -15.76 -18.05
N GLU A 128 -5.31 -16.98 -18.55
CA GLU A 128 -5.00 -18.18 -17.76
C GLU A 128 -3.65 -18.03 -17.03
N THR A 129 -2.63 -17.50 -17.72
CA THR A 129 -1.32 -17.24 -17.11
C THR A 129 -1.42 -16.20 -15.99
N GLY A 130 -2.13 -15.09 -16.22
CA GLY A 130 -2.32 -14.05 -15.21
C GLY A 130 -3.06 -14.54 -13.97
N GLN A 131 -4.14 -15.33 -14.15
CA GLN A 131 -4.87 -15.91 -13.04
C GLN A 131 -4.02 -16.92 -12.26
N ALA A 132 -3.26 -17.77 -12.94
CA ALA A 132 -2.37 -18.73 -12.30
C ALA A 132 -1.27 -18.06 -11.44
N MET A 133 -0.91 -16.80 -11.74
CA MET A 133 0.06 -16.07 -10.92
C MET A 133 -0.43 -15.81 -9.49
N LYS A 134 -1.75 -15.77 -9.22
CA LYS A 134 -2.29 -15.55 -7.88
C LYS A 134 -1.86 -16.64 -6.88
N ASP A 135 -1.56 -17.83 -7.37
CA ASP A 135 -1.12 -18.97 -6.56
C ASP A 135 0.40 -19.06 -6.41
N ALA A 136 1.16 -18.12 -7.00
CA ALA A 136 2.63 -18.16 -7.04
C ALA A 136 3.29 -18.17 -5.64
N MET A 137 2.56 -17.77 -4.60
CA MET A 137 3.03 -17.70 -3.22
C MET A 137 2.23 -18.59 -2.26
N ALA A 138 1.26 -19.37 -2.75
CA ALA A 138 0.37 -20.17 -1.90
C ALA A 138 1.14 -21.14 -1.01
N ARG A 139 2.20 -21.78 -1.54
CA ARG A 139 3.10 -22.66 -0.76
C ARG A 139 3.86 -21.97 0.37
N ARG A 140 3.96 -20.65 0.34
CA ARG A 140 4.58 -19.85 1.40
C ARG A 140 3.56 -19.37 2.43
N GLY A 141 2.26 -19.61 2.23
CA GLY A 141 1.19 -19.15 3.12
C GLY A 141 0.53 -17.84 2.68
N LEU A 142 0.86 -17.30 1.50
CA LEU A 142 0.25 -16.08 0.95
C LEU A 142 -0.59 -16.40 -0.28
N GLN A 143 -1.89 -16.09 -0.24
CA GLN A 143 -2.81 -16.28 -1.35
C GLN A 143 -3.08 -14.95 -2.08
N GLY A 144 -2.83 -14.92 -3.39
CA GLY A 144 -3.30 -13.82 -4.23
C GLY A 144 -4.81 -13.94 -4.45
N LEU A 145 -5.55 -12.85 -4.24
CA LEU A 145 -7.01 -12.83 -4.41
C LEU A 145 -7.43 -12.09 -5.68
N ALA A 146 -6.90 -10.88 -5.86
CA ALA A 146 -7.22 -10.00 -6.97
C ALA A 146 -6.00 -9.16 -7.37
N PHE A 147 -5.99 -8.72 -8.62
CA PHE A 147 -5.14 -7.61 -9.07
C PHE A 147 -5.92 -6.32 -8.95
N TRP A 148 -5.32 -5.29 -8.37
CA TRP A 148 -5.90 -3.95 -8.30
C TRP A 148 -5.08 -2.99 -9.16
N HIS A 149 -5.78 -2.19 -9.96
CA HIS A 149 -5.13 -1.22 -10.84
C HIS A 149 -4.82 0.08 -10.11
N ASN A 150 -3.71 0.68 -10.52
CA ASN A 150 -3.39 2.08 -10.25
C ASN A 150 -3.28 2.83 -11.58
N GLY A 151 -2.21 2.56 -12.34
CA GLY A 151 -1.97 3.14 -13.65
C GLY A 151 -0.55 2.90 -14.15
N LEU A 152 -0.20 3.52 -15.28
CA LEU A 152 1.15 3.48 -15.83
C LEU A 152 2.06 4.51 -15.16
N LYS A 153 3.30 4.11 -14.88
CA LYS A 153 4.33 4.94 -14.23
C LYS A 153 4.80 6.06 -15.17
N GLN A 154 5.01 7.25 -14.60
CA GLN A 154 5.61 8.41 -15.28
C GLN A 154 6.86 8.83 -14.51
N PHE A 155 7.86 9.39 -15.20
CA PHE A 155 9.02 9.99 -14.57
C PHE A 155 8.74 11.42 -14.13
N SER A 156 9.41 11.85 -13.06
CA SER A 156 9.49 13.25 -12.65
C SER A 156 10.88 13.55 -12.11
N ALA A 157 11.33 14.80 -12.27
CA ALA A 157 12.58 15.31 -11.76
C ALA A 157 12.52 16.84 -11.66
N ASN A 158 13.56 17.45 -11.05
CA ASN A 158 13.71 18.91 -10.95
C ASN A 158 14.20 19.57 -12.26
N LYS A 159 14.24 18.82 -13.36
CA LYS A 159 14.52 19.29 -14.71
C LYS A 159 13.70 18.47 -15.73
N PRO A 160 13.51 18.98 -16.96
CA PRO A 160 12.86 18.21 -18.02
C PRO A 160 13.59 16.89 -18.30
N LEU A 161 12.81 15.85 -18.61
CA LEU A 161 13.27 14.52 -19.03
C LEU A 161 12.61 14.20 -20.38
N VAL A 162 13.27 14.55 -21.48
CA VAL A 162 12.74 14.37 -22.84
C VAL A 162 13.44 13.20 -23.53
N MET A 163 14.74 13.07 -23.33
CA MET A 163 15.58 12.00 -23.87
C MET A 163 16.18 11.16 -22.73
N PRO A 164 16.53 9.88 -22.97
CA PRO A 164 17.13 9.01 -21.94
C PRO A 164 18.35 9.65 -21.24
N GLU A 165 19.20 10.35 -21.98
CA GLU A 165 20.42 10.99 -21.47
C GLU A 165 20.12 12.10 -20.46
N ASP A 166 18.92 12.66 -20.46
CA ASP A 166 18.51 13.65 -19.46
C ASP A 166 18.46 13.04 -18.04
N ALA A 167 18.29 11.73 -17.92
CA ALA A 167 18.29 11.02 -16.64
C ALA A 167 19.70 10.75 -16.10
N ALA A 168 20.75 10.86 -16.92
CA ALA A 168 22.10 10.49 -16.55
C ALA A 168 22.60 11.26 -15.31
N GLY A 169 23.16 10.52 -14.35
CA GLY A 169 23.66 11.04 -13.07
C GLY A 169 22.59 11.51 -12.08
N LEU A 170 21.30 11.52 -12.46
CA LEU A 170 20.23 11.85 -11.52
C LEU A 170 19.99 10.70 -10.55
N LYS A 171 19.60 11.04 -9.32
CA LYS A 171 19.10 10.07 -8.36
C LYS A 171 17.61 9.86 -8.56
N PHE A 172 17.18 8.61 -8.73
CA PHE A 172 15.77 8.26 -8.82
C PHE A 172 15.40 7.30 -7.70
N ARG A 173 14.39 7.69 -6.92
CA ARG A 173 13.74 6.75 -6.03
C ARG A 173 13.10 5.62 -6.85
N VAL A 174 13.36 4.37 -6.44
CA VAL A 174 12.66 3.18 -6.96
C VAL A 174 12.03 2.38 -5.83
N GLN A 175 11.04 1.55 -6.15
CA GLN A 175 10.64 0.49 -5.23
C GLN A 175 11.78 -0.57 -5.16
N PRO A 176 11.95 -1.29 -4.04
CA PRO A 176 12.87 -2.43 -3.90
C PRO A 176 12.54 -3.56 -4.90
N SER A 177 13.05 -3.43 -6.12
CA SER A 177 12.91 -4.35 -7.23
C SER A 177 14.18 -4.27 -8.07
N ASP A 178 14.85 -5.41 -8.27
CA ASP A 178 16.07 -5.47 -9.06
C ASP A 178 15.83 -5.00 -10.50
N VAL A 179 14.61 -5.23 -11.03
CA VAL A 179 14.24 -4.80 -12.38
C VAL A 179 14.18 -3.27 -12.47
N LEU A 180 13.64 -2.60 -11.45
CA LEU A 180 13.58 -1.13 -11.43
C LEU A 180 14.95 -0.50 -11.19
N VAL A 181 15.81 -1.15 -10.40
CA VAL A 181 17.22 -0.76 -10.24
C VAL A 181 17.92 -0.82 -11.60
N ALA A 182 17.85 -1.96 -12.28
CA ALA A 182 18.45 -2.14 -13.60
C ALA A 182 17.86 -1.17 -14.65
N GLN A 183 16.56 -0.84 -14.55
CA GLN A 183 15.93 0.14 -15.43
C GLN A 183 16.57 1.53 -15.29
N MET A 184 16.88 1.97 -14.06
CA MET A 184 17.53 3.28 -13.85
C MET A 184 19.00 3.26 -14.24
N GLU A 185 19.71 2.16 -13.95
CA GLU A 185 21.12 1.99 -14.36
C GLU A 185 21.27 2.00 -15.88
N ALA A 186 20.30 1.42 -16.61
CA ALA A 186 20.26 1.47 -18.08
C ALA A 186 20.04 2.89 -18.66
N LEU A 187 19.67 3.86 -17.82
CA LEU A 187 19.55 5.28 -18.15
C LEU A 187 20.75 6.10 -17.64
N ASP A 188 21.84 5.44 -17.23
CA ASP A 188 23.00 6.03 -16.54
C ASP A 188 22.61 6.84 -15.28
N ALA A 189 21.47 6.52 -14.68
CA ALA A 189 20.96 7.15 -13.48
C ALA A 189 21.32 6.35 -12.21
N SER A 190 21.17 6.98 -11.05
CA SER A 190 21.47 6.38 -9.74
C SER A 190 20.17 5.97 -9.03
N PRO A 191 19.78 4.68 -9.04
CA PRO A 191 18.59 4.23 -8.32
C PRO A 191 18.78 4.30 -6.80
N GLN A 192 17.73 4.73 -6.10
CA GLN A 192 17.63 4.79 -4.64
C GLN A 192 16.42 3.94 -4.19
N PRO A 193 16.60 2.65 -3.89
CA PRO A 193 15.52 1.82 -3.36
C PRO A 193 15.08 2.31 -1.97
N MET A 194 13.81 2.68 -1.81
CA MET A 194 13.27 3.13 -0.50
C MET A 194 11.77 2.90 -0.35
N ALA A 195 11.27 2.94 0.88
CA ALA A 195 9.87 2.76 1.20
C ALA A 195 9.01 3.92 0.66
N PHE A 196 7.72 3.67 0.43
CA PHE A 196 6.83 4.69 -0.12
C PHE A 196 6.61 5.89 0.83
N SER A 197 6.59 5.63 2.13
CA SER A 197 6.45 6.65 3.18
C SER A 197 7.62 7.64 3.26
N GLU A 198 8.79 7.25 2.76
CA GLU A 198 10.03 8.06 2.85
C GLU A 198 10.19 9.01 1.65
N VAL A 199 9.49 8.74 0.54
CA VAL A 199 9.72 9.41 -0.75
C VAL A 199 9.52 10.92 -0.66
N TYR A 200 8.44 11.39 -0.02
CA TYR A 200 8.16 12.82 0.07
C TYR A 200 9.28 13.56 0.82
N GLY A 201 9.72 13.00 1.95
CA GLY A 201 10.82 13.56 2.75
C GLY A 201 12.16 13.55 1.99
N ALA A 202 12.45 12.47 1.26
CA ALA A 202 13.66 12.38 0.43
C ALA A 202 13.67 13.42 -0.70
N LEU A 203 12.53 13.59 -1.40
CA LEU A 203 12.39 14.60 -2.44
C LEU A 203 12.52 16.03 -1.89
N GLN A 204 11.96 16.29 -0.71
CA GLN A 204 12.03 17.60 -0.07
C GLN A 204 13.46 17.96 0.38
N THR A 205 14.22 16.98 0.83
CA THR A 205 15.59 17.17 1.33
C THR A 205 16.66 17.00 0.25
N GLY A 206 16.30 16.53 -0.94
CA GLY A 206 17.21 16.36 -2.07
C GLY A 206 18.17 15.17 -1.93
N VAL A 207 17.80 14.17 -1.12
CA VAL A 207 18.60 12.97 -0.85
C VAL A 207 18.45 11.94 -1.96
#